data_AF-A0AAW5FE85-F1
#
_entry.id   AF-A0AAW5FE85-F1
#
_cell.length_a   1.000
_cell.length_b   1.000
_cell.length_c   1.000
_cell.angle_alpha   90.00
_cell.angle_beta   90.00
_cell.angle_gamma   90.00
#
_symmetry.space_group_name_H-M   'P 1'
#
loop_
_entity.id
_entity.type
_entity.pdbx_description
1 polymer ?
#
loop_
_entity_poly.entity_id
_entity_poly.type
_entity_poly.pdbx_seq_one_letter_code
_entity_poly.pdbx_strand_id
1 'polypeptide(L)' 'MRAEARMRGQIRAQEREIQMLQRSGVATASAELLLSRMRTKVDDLSRERDALRKSSCPVECGPGRCTL' A
#
# COMPACT_ATOMS: atom_id res chain seq x y z
N MET A 1 8.98 6.98 2.76
CA MET A 1 7.78 7.39 1.97
C MET A 1 7.82 6.96 0.50
N ARG A 2 8.89 7.20 -0.27
CA ARG A 2 8.94 6.88 -1.72
C ARG A 2 8.78 5.39 -2.09
N ALA A 3 9.25 4.48 -1.24
CA ALA A 3 9.19 3.03 -1.53
C ALA A 3 7.76 2.47 -1.56
N GLU A 4 6.91 2.84 -0.58
CA GLU A 4 5.51 2.43 -0.50
C GLU A 4 4.71 2.88 -1.73
N ALA A 5 4.86 4.17 -2.11
CA ALA A 5 4.17 4.74 -3.27
C ALA A 5 4.59 4.06 -4.58
N ARG A 6 5.89 3.76 -4.75
CA ARG A 6 6.41 3.02 -5.90
C ARG A 6 5.82 1.62 -5.96
N MET A 7 5.82 0.88 -4.85
CA MET A 7 5.27 -0.48 -4.79
C MET A 7 3.78 -0.51 -5.11
N ARG A 8 2.99 0.45 -4.60
CA ARG A 8 1.57 0.60 -4.98
C ARG A 8 1.38 0.79 -6.50
N GLY A 9 2.27 1.53 -7.15
CA GLY A 9 2.26 1.71 -8.60
C GLY A 9 2.56 0.41 -9.35
N GLN A 10 3.56 -0.35 -8.89
CA GLN A 10 3.95 -1.64 -9.48
C GLN A 10 2.83 -2.68 -9.34
N ILE A 11 2.22 -2.78 -8.16
CA ILE A 11 1.07 -3.67 -7.89
C ILE A 11 -0.05 -3.42 -8.89
N ARG A 12 -0.45 -2.15 -9.10
CA ARG A 12 -1.50 -1.81 -10.06
C ARG A 12 -1.16 -2.16 -11.51
N ALA A 13 0.11 -2.08 -11.89
CA ALA A 13 0.55 -2.47 -13.23
C ALA A 13 0.48 -4.00 -13.40
N GLN A 14 0.97 -4.75 -12.42
CA GLN A 14 0.95 -6.22 -12.42
C GLN A 14 -0.48 -6.78 -12.36
N GLU A 15 -1.40 -6.12 -11.65
CA GLU A 15 -2.82 -6.49 -11.65
C GLU A 15 -3.43 -6.42 -13.06
N ARG A 16 -3.10 -5.38 -13.83
CA ARG A 16 -3.57 -5.24 -15.22
C ARG A 16 -2.99 -6.32 -16.13
N GLU A 17 -1.72 -6.63 -15.95
CA GLU A 17 -1.03 -7.68 -16.71
C GLU A 17 -1.60 -9.07 -16.41
N ILE A 18 -1.80 -9.40 -15.13
CA ILE A 18 -2.44 -10.65 -14.72
C ILE A 18 -3.85 -10.76 -15.26
N GLN A 19 -4.66 -9.69 -15.22
CA GLN A 19 -5.99 -9.72 -15.82
C GLN A 19 -5.95 -9.95 -17.34
N MET A 20 -4.95 -9.42 -18.04
CA MET A 20 -4.75 -9.67 -19.46
C MET A 20 -4.42 -11.15 -19.71
N LEU A 21 -3.50 -11.72 -18.93
CA LEU A 21 -3.09 -13.12 -19.02
C LEU A 21 -4.25 -14.09 -18.69
N GLN A 22 -5.05 -13.78 -17.67
CA GLN A 22 -6.25 -14.54 -17.32
C GLN A 22 -7.25 -14.58 -18.47
N ARG A 23 -7.49 -13.42 -19.12
CA ARG A 23 -8.40 -13.35 -20.29
C ARG A 23 -7.89 -14.15 -21.49
N SER A 24 -6.57 -14.32 -21.63
CA SER A 24 -5.98 -15.20 -22.64
C SER A 24 -5.92 -16.68 -22.22
N GLY A 25 -6.49 -17.04 -21.07
CA GLY A 25 -6.50 -18.41 -20.56
C GLY A 25 -5.16 -18.88 -19.96
N VAL A 26 -4.24 -17.97 -19.66
CA VAL A 26 -2.96 -18.29 -19.02
C VAL A 26 -3.17 -18.41 -17.52
N ALA A 27 -2.66 -19.49 -16.92
CA ALA A 27 -2.72 -19.69 -15.48
C ALA A 27 -1.82 -18.68 -14.75
N THR A 28 -2.39 -17.91 -13.82
CA THR A 28 -1.72 -16.80 -13.12
C THR A 28 -1.60 -16.98 -11.61
N ALA A 29 -1.90 -18.17 -11.07
CA ALA A 29 -2.00 -18.42 -9.62
C ALA A 29 -0.73 -18.02 -8.84
N SER A 30 0.46 -18.27 -9.39
CA SER A 30 1.73 -17.89 -8.76
C SER A 30 1.94 -16.37 -8.73
N ALA A 31 1.53 -15.68 -9.79
CA ALA A 31 1.62 -14.22 -9.90
C ALA A 31 0.64 -13.52 -8.96
N GLU A 32 -0.57 -14.07 -8.80
CA GLU A 32 -1.58 -13.62 -7.84
C GLU A 32 -1.09 -13.77 -6.39
N LEU A 33 -0.45 -14.90 -6.07
CA LEU A 33 0.14 -15.13 -4.76
C LEU A 33 1.24 -14.10 -4.45
N LEU A 34 2.10 -13.80 -5.43
CA LEU A 34 3.14 -12.78 -5.28
C LEU A 34 2.53 -11.40 -5.06
N LEU A 35 1.51 -11.03 -5.85
CA LEU A 35 0.78 -9.77 -5.67
C LEU A 35 0.18 -9.64 -4.28
N SER A 36 -0.41 -10.72 -3.74
CA SER A 36 -0.95 -10.74 -2.38
C SER A 36 0.11 -10.44 -1.32
N ARG A 37 1.30 -11.02 -1.46
CA ARG A 37 2.45 -10.74 -0.57
C ARG A 37 2.93 -9.30 -0.69
N MET A 38 2.99 -8.75 -1.90
CA MET A 38 3.37 -7.35 -2.13
C MET A 38 2.38 -6.37 -1.50
N ARG A 39 1.07 -6.64 -1.61
CA ARG A 39 0.02 -5.84 -0.95
C ARG A 39 0.19 -5.86 0.57
N THR A 40 0.37 -7.04 1.14
CA THR A 40 0.62 -7.21 2.59
C THR A 40 1.82 -6.36 3.04
N LYS A 41 2.93 -6.39 2.28
CA LYS A 41 4.11 -5.60 2.62
C LYS A 41 3.86 -4.09 2.57
N VAL A 42 3.06 -3.62 1.62
CA VAL A 42 2.67 -2.20 1.52
C VAL A 42 1.82 -1.79 2.73
N ASP A 43 0.92 -2.65 3.16
CA ASP A 43 0.08 -2.39 4.34
C ASP A 43 0.92 -2.30 5.62
N ASP A 44 1.89 -3.20 5.78
CA ASP A 44 2.85 -3.16 6.89
C ASP A 44 3.67 -1.87 6.90
N LEU A 45 4.23 -1.49 5.75
CA LEU A 45 4.98 -0.23 5.61
C LEU A 45 4.10 1.01 5.89
N SER A 46 2.82 0.94 5.54
CA SER A 46 1.85 2.01 5.83
C SER A 46 1.61 2.14 7.33
N ARG A 47 1.45 1.00 8.03
CA ARG A 47 1.29 0.96 9.50
C ARG A 47 2.53 1.45 10.22
N GLU A 48 3.71 1.00 9.81
CA GLU A 48 5.00 1.46 10.36
C GLU A 48 5.14 2.98 10.21
N ARG A 49 4.83 3.53 9.03
CA ARG A 49 4.84 4.98 8.79
C ARG A 49 3.89 5.73 9.71
N ASP A 50 2.67 5.23 9.90
CA ASP A 50 1.66 5.91 10.72
C ASP A 50 2.02 5.84 12.21
N ALA A 51 2.60 4.73 12.67
CA ALA A 51 3.16 4.60 14.01
C ALA A 51 4.32 5.59 14.23
N LEU A 52 5.25 5.68 13.27
CA LEU A 52 6.38 6.62 13.33
C LEU A 52 5.91 8.07 13.32
N ARG A 53 4.92 8.43 12.49
CA ARG A 53 4.30 9.76 12.49
C ARG A 53 3.66 10.08 13.83
N LYS A 54 2.95 9.14 14.42
CA LYS A 54 2.33 9.30 15.74
C LYS A 54 3.37 9.49 16.83
N SER A 55 4.51 8.80 16.75
CA SER A 55 5.62 8.97 17.72
C SER A 55 6.47 10.23 17.49
N SER A 56 6.55 10.72 16.25
CA SER A 56 7.36 11.90 15.90
C SER A 56 6.58 13.22 15.97
N CYS A 57 5.25 13.18 16.03
CA CYS A 57 4.44 14.36 16.29
C CYS A 57 4.43 14.65 17.79
N PRO A 58 4.91 15.82 18.26
CA PRO A 58 4.53 16.29 19.59
C PRO A 58 3.00 16.47 19.55
N VAL A 59 2.34 15.80 20.48
CA VAL A 59 0.88 15.80 20.63
C VAL A 59 0.34 17.21 20.84
N GLU A 60 -0.14 17.87 19.79
CA GLU A 60 -1.10 18.99 19.89
C GLU A 60 -2.01 18.98 18.66
N CYS A 61 -3.11 18.21 18.73
CA CYS A 61 -4.38 18.58 18.10
C CYS A 61 -5.49 17.71 18.67
N GLY A 62 -6.01 18.14 19.82
CA GLY A 62 -7.28 17.63 20.37
C GLY A 62 -8.48 18.13 19.55
N PRO A 63 -9.67 17.54 19.70
CA PRO A 63 -10.84 17.99 18.99
C PRO A 63 -11.32 19.31 19.60
N GLY A 64 -11.27 20.40 18.82
CA GLY A 64 -12.06 21.60 19.09
C GLY A 64 -11.35 22.82 19.67
N ARG A 65 -10.30 23.35 19.03
CA ARG A 65 -9.88 24.74 19.30
C ARG A 65 -9.11 25.36 18.13
N CYS A 66 -9.84 25.76 17.10
CA CYS A 66 -9.45 26.87 16.21
C CYS A 66 -10.58 27.90 16.23
N THR A 67 -10.57 28.76 17.25
CA THR A 67 -11.27 30.06 17.25
C THR A 67 -10.38 31.04 18.01
N LEU A 68 -9.69 31.89 17.26
CA LEU A 68 -9.34 33.26 17.62
C LEU A 68 -9.61 34.10 16.37
#